data_AF-A0AAD1G1F9-F1
#
_entry.id   AF-A0AAD1G1F9-F1
#
_cell.length_a   1.000
_cell.length_b   1.000
_cell.length_c   1.000
_cell.angle_alpha   90.00
_cell.angle_beta   90.00
_cell.angle_gamma   90.00
#
_symmetry.space_group_name_H-M   'P 1'
#
loop_
_entity.id
_entity.type
_entity.pdbx_description
1 polymer ?
#
loop_
_entity_poly.entity_id
_entity_poly.type
_entity_poly.pdbx_seq_one_letter_code
_entity_poly.pdbx_strand_id
1 'polypeptide(L)'
;MNDASRPFVRYLMIGAAILIGSPVMAVTASRASDPEVVIDTLANEAIDAALSLPPGYKRDTVLRTVSRNLRWFGQPEAGGRAARAMTDGGVEEIPPGSKIGSHRRIPYREAFPRADPCDAGLWRQADGGVATTPREREAWAETCLVTRDFHWEGYPSIEQYRSAAEGLPAGEVKATLLMFLSNYHNVDALRFVKSEFDHDEKQLPQRVRRELAKRLAEPAILYRLGFKDKALASARAVDTFAPKADFIRLLITVGDVSNAVAVFDQLSDTPPKFGQSCFDWFLQLDLSRLGHSSAPVEGLGKFLDEISGSPLFHRICPKGLDAQLYVEHLLSAGRFESAIERARQEKSDPFLLIKALLEVGRENFRRNDRTAARERALEAAAALPPFDPGDPMGPSDRGIYVIKVDEPKRPPRNFGEVSGNTARRFEVIRLLAATGALTEADALARKQPDGALRAVALSAAVAGRAGIRFDDQAPVLSTISKEDL
;
A
#
# COMPACT_ATOMS: atom_id res chain seq x y z
N MET A 1 -62.71 28.56 -59.47
CA MET A 1 -62.05 29.28 -58.35
C MET A 1 -60.69 28.61 -58.19
N ASN A 2 -59.75 28.85 -59.10
CA ASN A 2 -58.72 29.93 -59.09
C ASN A 2 -57.94 29.88 -57.77
N ASP A 3 -56.61 29.77 -57.68
CA ASP A 3 -55.47 30.00 -58.59
C ASP A 3 -54.32 29.13 -58.02
N ALA A 4 -53.60 28.33 -58.80
CA ALA A 4 -52.52 28.68 -59.72
C ALA A 4 -51.11 28.83 -59.07
N SER A 5 -50.16 28.21 -59.78
CA SER A 5 -48.76 28.64 -59.92
C SER A 5 -47.72 28.17 -58.89
N ARG A 6 -47.14 26.99 -59.18
CA ARG A 6 -45.68 26.80 -59.09
C ARG A 6 -45.00 27.78 -60.08
N PRO A 7 -43.66 28.00 -60.05
CA PRO A 7 -42.76 27.04 -60.71
C PRO A 7 -41.28 27.18 -60.27
N PHE A 8 -40.19 26.78 -60.94
CA PHE A 8 -39.78 26.07 -62.17
C PHE A 8 -38.34 25.63 -61.76
N VAL A 9 -37.94 24.34 -61.73
CA VAL A 9 -37.36 23.58 -62.86
C VAL A 9 -35.98 24.11 -63.29
N ARG A 10 -35.03 23.18 -63.52
CA ARG A 10 -34.21 22.99 -64.75
C ARG A 10 -32.91 22.24 -64.39
N TYR A 11 -32.83 20.95 -64.75
CA TYR A 11 -32.20 20.39 -65.98
C TYR A 11 -30.74 19.97 -65.66
N LEU A 12 -30.11 18.95 -66.22
CA LEU A 12 -30.24 18.10 -67.43
C LEU A 12 -29.32 16.87 -67.11
N MET A 13 -29.69 15.60 -67.33
CA MET A 13 -29.39 14.78 -68.54
C MET A 13 -27.91 14.89 -68.98
N ILE A 14 -27.10 13.87 -69.30
CA ILE A 14 -27.18 12.47 -69.75
C ILE A 14 -25.73 11.95 -69.70
N GLY A 15 -25.49 10.63 -69.62
CA GLY A 15 -24.33 10.05 -70.31
C GLY A 15 -23.69 8.83 -69.67
N ALA A 16 -24.16 7.65 -70.05
CA ALA A 16 -23.38 6.41 -69.90
C ALA A 16 -22.23 6.40 -70.93
N ALA A 17 -21.01 6.10 -70.49
CA ALA A 17 -19.93 5.60 -71.35
C ALA A 17 -19.02 4.67 -70.52
N ILE A 18 -19.09 3.38 -70.85
CA ILE A 18 -18.18 2.32 -70.41
C ILE A 18 -16.87 2.48 -71.19
N LEU A 19 -15.71 2.48 -70.52
CA LEU A 19 -14.40 2.10 -71.09
C LEU A 19 -13.37 1.78 -69.98
N ILE A 20 -13.30 0.48 -69.65
CA ILE A 20 -12.13 -0.39 -69.39
C ILE A 20 -10.84 0.25 -68.79
N GLY A 21 -10.45 -0.21 -67.59
CA GLY A 21 -9.05 -0.13 -67.10
C GLY A 21 -8.84 -0.31 -65.59
N SER A 22 -8.66 -1.57 -65.14
CA SER A 22 -7.95 -2.06 -63.92
C SER A 22 -8.32 -1.56 -62.49
N PRO A 23 -8.33 -2.45 -61.47
CA PRO A 23 -8.73 -2.12 -60.10
C PRO A 23 -7.54 -1.55 -59.30
N VAL A 24 -7.60 -0.28 -58.91
CA VAL A 24 -6.62 0.29 -57.99
C VAL A 24 -7.33 1.12 -56.93
N MET A 25 -7.28 0.60 -55.70
CA MET A 25 -7.38 1.29 -54.42
C MET A 25 -8.66 2.10 -54.13
N ALA A 26 -9.69 1.38 -53.70
CA ALA A 26 -10.64 1.87 -52.70
C ALA A 26 -10.44 1.09 -51.40
N VAL A 27 -9.27 1.23 -50.77
CA VAL A 27 -9.02 0.84 -49.39
C VAL A 27 -8.12 1.91 -48.80
N THR A 28 -8.67 2.74 -47.89
CA THR A 28 -8.05 3.28 -46.66
C THR A 28 -8.72 4.58 -46.21
N ALA A 29 -9.94 4.51 -45.70
CA ALA A 29 -10.49 5.58 -44.84
C ALA A 29 -11.69 5.07 -44.02
N SER A 30 -11.48 4.12 -43.11
CA SER A 30 -12.39 3.80 -41.98
C SER A 30 -11.95 2.51 -41.23
N ARG A 31 -10.71 2.46 -40.75
CA ARG A 31 -10.31 1.56 -39.66
C ARG A 31 -9.55 2.41 -38.64
N ALA A 32 -10.29 3.27 -37.93
CA ALA A 32 -9.89 3.65 -36.59
C ALA A 32 -10.04 2.39 -35.72
N SER A 33 -8.96 1.60 -35.72
CA SER A 33 -8.51 0.62 -34.73
C SER A 33 -9.57 0.06 -33.77
N ASP A 34 -9.96 -1.18 -34.02
CA ASP A 34 -10.58 -2.06 -33.03
C ASP A 34 -9.71 -2.07 -31.74
N PRO A 35 -10.27 -1.73 -30.56
CA PRO A 35 -9.52 -1.70 -29.30
C PRO A 35 -8.80 -3.02 -28.97
N GLU A 36 -9.31 -4.17 -29.40
CA GLU A 36 -8.65 -5.46 -29.20
C GLU A 36 -7.39 -5.57 -30.06
N VAL A 37 -7.45 -5.15 -31.32
CA VAL A 37 -6.30 -5.13 -32.24
C VAL A 37 -5.19 -4.20 -31.73
N VAL A 38 -5.54 -3.07 -31.12
CA VAL A 38 -4.56 -2.16 -30.50
C VAL A 38 -3.84 -2.84 -29.34
N ILE A 39 -4.58 -3.56 -28.50
CA ILE A 39 -4.03 -4.24 -27.33
C ILE A 39 -3.11 -5.39 -27.73
N ASP A 40 -3.49 -6.18 -28.73
CA ASP A 40 -2.63 -7.25 -29.27
C ASP A 40 -1.33 -6.68 -29.86
N THR A 41 -1.43 -5.54 -30.55
CA THR A 41 -0.27 -4.85 -31.11
C THR A 41 0.67 -4.38 -30.00
N LEU A 42 0.16 -3.70 -28.98
CA LEU A 42 0.95 -3.24 -27.83
C LEU A 42 1.58 -4.42 -27.05
N ALA A 43 0.88 -5.54 -26.93
CA ALA A 43 1.40 -6.74 -26.28
C ALA A 43 2.58 -7.34 -27.03
N ASN A 44 2.52 -7.40 -28.37
CA ASN A 44 3.62 -7.87 -29.20
C ASN A 44 4.81 -6.91 -29.16
N GLU A 45 4.56 -5.61 -29.31
CA GLU A 45 5.63 -4.59 -29.25
C GLU A 45 6.34 -4.58 -27.89
N ALA A 46 5.63 -4.86 -26.79
CA ALA A 46 6.25 -5.01 -25.47
C ALA A 46 7.24 -6.18 -25.42
N ILE A 47 6.92 -7.29 -26.10
CA ILE A 47 7.80 -8.47 -26.20
C ILE A 47 9.00 -8.16 -27.10
N ASP A 48 8.76 -7.55 -28.26
CA ASP A 48 9.83 -7.18 -29.21
C ASP A 48 10.82 -6.19 -28.59
N ALA A 49 10.33 -5.20 -27.83
CA ALA A 49 11.16 -4.28 -27.07
C ALA A 49 11.96 -4.97 -25.96
N ALA A 50 11.42 -6.01 -25.32
CA ALA A 50 12.19 -6.80 -24.36
C ALA A 50 13.27 -7.65 -25.07
N LEU A 51 12.94 -8.21 -26.24
CA LEU A 51 13.84 -9.04 -27.04
C LEU A 51 14.99 -8.26 -27.68
N SER A 52 14.89 -6.94 -27.80
CA SER A 52 16.00 -6.10 -28.25
C SER A 52 17.15 -6.03 -27.24
N LEU A 53 16.92 -6.44 -25.98
CA LEU A 53 17.96 -6.58 -24.98
C LEU A 53 18.84 -7.81 -25.26
N PRO A 54 20.15 -7.76 -24.95
CA PRO A 54 21.00 -8.93 -25.05
C PRO A 54 20.50 -10.12 -24.22
N PRO A 55 20.62 -11.37 -24.71
CA PRO A 55 20.28 -12.56 -23.93
C PRO A 55 20.95 -12.60 -22.55
N GLY A 56 20.19 -12.95 -21.52
CA GLY A 56 20.69 -13.09 -20.15
C GLY A 56 19.71 -12.60 -19.09
N TYR A 57 20.18 -12.56 -17.83
CA TYR A 57 19.37 -12.25 -16.64
C TYR A 57 18.52 -10.98 -16.75
N LYS A 58 19.06 -9.93 -17.39
CA LYS A 58 18.37 -8.63 -17.57
C LYS A 58 17.16 -8.76 -18.47
N ARG A 59 17.34 -9.35 -19.66
CA ARG A 59 16.25 -9.61 -20.60
C ARG A 59 15.19 -10.49 -19.96
N ASP A 60 15.60 -11.53 -19.24
CA ASP A 60 14.66 -12.46 -18.60
C ASP A 60 13.85 -11.77 -17.49
N THR A 61 14.45 -10.84 -16.75
CA THR A 61 13.76 -10.01 -15.74
C THR A 61 12.70 -9.09 -16.36
N VAL A 62 13.01 -8.47 -17.50
CA VAL A 62 12.06 -7.64 -18.26
C VAL A 62 10.95 -8.52 -18.83
N LEU A 63 11.29 -9.63 -19.48
CA LEU A 63 10.33 -10.61 -20.01
C LEU A 63 9.42 -11.17 -18.92
N ARG A 64 9.90 -11.31 -17.68
CA ARG A 64 9.11 -11.77 -16.52
C ARG A 64 8.08 -10.73 -16.10
N THR A 65 8.48 -9.47 -16.11
CA THR A 65 7.57 -8.36 -15.86
C THR A 65 6.51 -8.24 -16.97
N VAL A 66 6.93 -8.31 -18.23
CA VAL A 66 6.03 -8.29 -19.41
C VAL A 66 5.08 -9.48 -19.38
N SER A 67 5.59 -10.70 -19.17
CA SER A 67 4.80 -11.92 -19.08
C SER A 67 3.71 -11.81 -18.02
N ARG A 68 4.05 -11.40 -16.78
CA ARG A 68 3.06 -11.18 -15.72
C ARG A 68 2.01 -10.16 -16.15
N ASN A 69 2.43 -8.98 -16.63
CA ASN A 69 1.49 -7.94 -17.06
C ASN A 69 0.55 -8.38 -18.19
N LEU A 70 0.98 -9.26 -19.09
CA LEU A 70 0.13 -9.76 -20.18
C LEU A 70 -0.77 -10.92 -19.71
N ARG A 71 -0.24 -11.88 -18.96
CA ARG A 71 -0.98 -13.07 -18.49
C ARG A 71 -2.16 -12.73 -17.59
N TRP A 72 -1.97 -11.80 -16.67
CA TRP A 72 -2.97 -11.47 -15.65
C TRP A 72 -4.11 -10.58 -16.17
N PHE A 73 -3.96 -10.03 -17.38
CA PHE A 73 -4.78 -8.94 -17.91
C PHE A 73 -5.29 -9.22 -19.34
N GLY A 74 -5.68 -10.48 -19.60
CA GLY A 74 -6.43 -10.85 -20.80
C GLY A 74 -5.58 -11.18 -22.04
N GLN A 75 -4.25 -11.20 -21.92
CA GLN A 75 -3.32 -11.56 -23.01
C GLN A 75 -2.46 -12.80 -22.66
N PRO A 76 -3.10 -13.96 -22.33
CA PRO A 76 -2.39 -15.14 -21.84
C PRO A 76 -1.45 -15.75 -22.87
N GLU A 77 -1.79 -15.71 -24.16
CA GLU A 77 -0.94 -16.23 -25.23
C GLU A 77 0.32 -15.40 -25.42
N ALA A 78 0.19 -14.07 -25.43
CA ALA A 78 1.31 -13.14 -25.51
C ALA A 78 2.21 -13.25 -24.27
N GLY A 79 1.63 -13.32 -23.07
CA GLY A 79 2.38 -13.58 -21.85
C GLY A 79 3.07 -14.96 -21.84
N GLY A 80 2.45 -15.97 -22.46
CA GLY A 80 3.08 -17.27 -22.70
C GLY A 80 4.30 -17.17 -23.63
N ARG A 81 4.23 -16.36 -24.70
CA ARG A 81 5.36 -16.08 -25.60
C ARG A 81 6.49 -15.37 -24.88
N ALA A 82 6.20 -14.35 -24.07
CA ALA A 82 7.18 -13.62 -23.28
C ALA A 82 7.97 -14.54 -22.35
N ALA A 83 7.30 -15.48 -21.66
CA ALA A 83 7.96 -16.44 -20.79
C ALA A 83 8.83 -17.46 -21.54
N ARG A 84 8.34 -17.98 -22.68
CA ARG A 84 9.13 -18.92 -23.50
C ARG A 84 10.38 -18.29 -24.10
N ALA A 85 10.42 -16.96 -24.22
CA ALA A 85 11.58 -16.21 -24.70
C ALA A 85 12.68 -16.02 -23.63
N MET A 86 12.41 -16.37 -22.38
CA MET A 86 13.41 -16.35 -21.30
C MET A 86 14.45 -17.46 -21.50
N THR A 87 15.66 -17.26 -21.00
CA THR A 87 16.73 -18.27 -21.07
C THR A 87 16.39 -19.57 -20.32
N ASP A 88 15.58 -19.49 -19.27
CA ASP A 88 15.08 -20.63 -18.50
C ASP A 88 13.74 -21.19 -19.03
N GLY A 89 13.19 -20.63 -20.11
CA GLY A 89 11.89 -20.99 -20.67
C GLY A 89 10.69 -20.67 -19.77
N GLY A 90 10.86 -19.87 -18.71
CA GLY A 90 9.79 -19.46 -17.81
C GLY A 90 9.35 -20.52 -16.80
N VAL A 91 10.21 -21.50 -16.49
CA VAL A 91 9.93 -22.63 -15.58
C VAL A 91 9.56 -22.18 -14.15
N GLU A 92 9.93 -20.97 -13.74
CA GLU A 92 9.56 -20.40 -12.44
C GLU A 92 8.25 -19.58 -12.42
N GLU A 93 7.59 -19.33 -13.56
CA GLU A 93 6.36 -18.54 -13.58
C GLU A 93 5.07 -19.36 -13.33
N ILE A 94 4.28 -18.90 -12.36
CA ILE A 94 2.98 -19.49 -11.95
C ILE A 94 2.01 -19.59 -13.16
N PRO A 95 1.32 -20.74 -13.37
CA PRO A 95 0.39 -20.93 -14.50
C PRO A 95 -0.83 -20.00 -14.49
N PRO A 96 -1.48 -19.74 -15.64
CA PRO A 96 -2.70 -18.94 -15.73
C PRO A 96 -3.84 -19.53 -14.89
N GLY A 97 -4.60 -18.68 -14.18
CA GLY A 97 -5.77 -19.12 -13.40
C GLY A 97 -5.44 -19.77 -12.05
N SER A 98 -4.16 -19.84 -11.67
CA SER A 98 -3.77 -20.22 -10.32
C SER A 98 -4.38 -19.22 -9.33
N LYS A 99 -5.28 -19.68 -8.46
CA LYS A 99 -5.52 -18.98 -7.18
C LYS A 99 -4.14 -18.75 -6.58
N ILE A 100 -3.90 -17.57 -5.99
CA ILE A 100 -2.72 -17.32 -5.17
C ILE A 100 -2.70 -18.46 -4.16
N GLY A 101 -1.89 -19.49 -4.42
CA GLY A 101 -1.55 -20.46 -3.43
C GLY A 101 -0.82 -19.63 -2.41
N SER A 102 -1.45 -19.43 -1.24
CA SER A 102 -0.75 -19.02 -0.03
C SER A 102 0.60 -19.72 -0.08
N HIS A 103 1.67 -18.93 -0.18
CA HIS A 103 3.08 -19.31 -0.17
C HIS A 103 3.32 -20.82 -0.25
N ARG A 104 3.93 -21.33 -1.34
CA ARG A 104 4.48 -22.69 -1.45
C ARG A 104 4.78 -23.29 -0.07
N ARG A 105 3.79 -23.96 0.54
CA ARG A 105 3.99 -24.80 1.71
C ARG A 105 4.55 -26.06 1.07
N ILE A 106 5.85 -26.25 1.17
CA ILE A 106 6.40 -27.60 1.18
C ILE A 106 5.54 -28.36 2.20
N PRO A 107 4.85 -29.46 1.84
CA PRO A 107 4.05 -30.19 2.80
C PRO A 107 5.00 -30.85 3.79
N TYR A 108 5.27 -30.14 4.89
CA TYR A 108 6.09 -30.57 6.03
C TYR A 108 5.38 -31.66 6.86
N ARG A 109 4.46 -32.42 6.27
CA ARG A 109 3.74 -33.51 6.94
C ARG A 109 4.55 -34.81 6.98
N GLU A 110 5.63 -34.91 6.22
CA GLU A 110 6.45 -36.14 6.13
C GLU A 110 7.65 -36.16 7.10
N ALA A 111 7.96 -35.06 7.80
CA ALA A 111 9.13 -34.99 8.69
C ALA A 111 8.82 -35.14 10.20
N PHE A 112 7.57 -34.98 10.64
CA PHE A 112 7.20 -35.05 12.07
C PHE A 112 5.90 -35.84 12.28
N PRO A 113 5.96 -37.15 12.57
CA PRO A 113 4.78 -38.03 12.66
C PRO A 113 4.05 -37.97 14.02
N ARG A 114 4.23 -36.92 14.83
CA ARG A 114 3.43 -36.69 16.04
C ARG A 114 2.59 -35.44 15.83
N ALA A 115 1.28 -35.55 15.99
CA ALA A 115 0.38 -34.40 15.95
C ALA A 115 0.82 -33.43 17.07
N ASP A 116 1.27 -32.24 16.69
CA ASP A 116 1.54 -31.18 17.66
C ASP A 116 0.23 -30.88 18.42
N PRO A 117 0.20 -30.92 19.77
CA PRO A 117 -1.00 -30.59 20.54
C PRO A 117 -1.60 -29.22 20.18
N CYS A 118 -0.78 -28.31 19.64
CA CYS A 118 -1.23 -26.99 19.21
C CYS A 118 -2.04 -27.03 17.91
N ASP A 119 -1.75 -27.97 17.02
CA ASP A 119 -2.46 -28.16 15.75
C ASP A 119 -3.72 -29.02 15.94
N ALA A 120 -3.78 -29.80 17.03
CA ALA A 120 -4.93 -30.60 17.40
C ALA A 120 -6.13 -29.76 17.91
N GLY A 121 -5.87 -28.53 18.37
CA GLY A 121 -6.87 -27.57 18.82
C GLY A 121 -6.74 -27.17 20.30
N LEU A 122 -7.58 -26.22 20.73
CA LEU A 122 -7.56 -25.71 22.11
C LEU A 122 -7.73 -26.87 23.12
N TRP A 123 -6.81 -26.98 24.07
CA TRP A 123 -6.77 -28.03 25.09
C TRP A 123 -6.56 -29.45 24.57
N ARG A 124 -6.13 -29.64 23.32
CA ARG A 124 -5.93 -30.98 22.76
C ARG A 124 -4.51 -31.46 23.01
N GLN A 125 -4.38 -32.71 23.43
CA GLN A 125 -3.10 -33.35 23.72
C GLN A 125 -2.55 -34.05 22.48
N ALA A 126 -1.24 -34.35 22.49
CA ALA A 126 -0.54 -34.94 21.35
C ALA A 126 -1.06 -36.34 20.94
N ASP A 127 -1.73 -37.03 21.87
CA ASP A 127 -2.37 -38.33 21.67
C ASP A 127 -3.85 -38.23 21.23
N GLY A 128 -4.37 -37.01 21.01
CA GLY A 128 -5.75 -36.74 20.62
C GLY A 128 -6.73 -36.54 21.79
N GLY A 129 -6.28 -36.69 23.04
CA GLY A 129 -7.06 -36.43 24.25
C GLY A 129 -7.43 -34.94 24.44
N VAL A 130 -8.34 -34.66 25.39
CA VAL A 130 -8.66 -33.30 25.85
C VAL A 130 -8.07 -33.13 27.24
N ALA A 131 -7.32 -32.05 27.46
CA ALA A 131 -6.82 -31.66 28.78
C ALA A 131 -8.00 -31.36 29.74
N THR A 132 -8.18 -32.23 30.73
CA THR A 132 -9.29 -32.16 31.68
C THR A 132 -8.89 -31.55 33.00
N THR A 133 -7.61 -31.60 33.35
CA THR A 133 -7.10 -31.03 34.60
C THR A 133 -6.47 -29.64 34.39
N PRO A 134 -6.44 -28.77 35.42
CA PRO A 134 -5.76 -27.48 35.33
C PRO A 134 -4.29 -27.58 34.91
N ARG A 135 -3.57 -28.61 35.40
CA ARG A 135 -2.16 -28.84 35.08
C ARG A 135 -1.93 -29.22 33.62
N GLU A 136 -2.80 -30.08 33.05
CA GLU A 136 -2.72 -30.44 31.63
C GLU A 136 -3.02 -29.25 30.73
N ARG A 137 -4.00 -28.41 31.12
CA ARG A 137 -4.32 -27.17 30.41
C ARG A 137 -3.17 -26.18 30.49
N GLU A 138 -2.56 -26.01 31.66
CA GLU A 138 -1.42 -25.11 31.84
C GLU A 138 -0.24 -25.54 30.95
N ALA A 139 0.10 -26.83 30.94
CA ALA A 139 1.14 -27.37 30.07
C ALA A 139 0.83 -27.15 28.58
N TRP A 140 -0.44 -27.31 28.18
CA TRP A 140 -0.87 -27.01 26.81
C TRP A 140 -0.71 -25.53 26.48
N ALA A 141 -1.18 -24.63 27.34
CA ALA A 141 -1.13 -23.18 27.10
C ALA A 141 0.32 -22.66 27.08
N GLU A 142 1.15 -23.15 27.99
CA GLU A 142 2.58 -22.85 28.00
C GLU A 142 3.23 -23.26 26.67
N THR A 143 3.00 -24.50 26.24
CA THR A 143 3.55 -25.04 24.98
C THR A 143 3.02 -24.28 23.75
N CYS A 144 1.71 -24.04 23.67
CA CYS A 144 1.05 -23.61 22.45
C CYS A 144 0.86 -22.11 22.30
N LEU A 145 0.80 -21.36 23.39
CA LEU A 145 0.50 -19.93 23.38
C LEU A 145 1.63 -19.06 23.95
N VAL A 146 2.47 -19.60 24.84
CA VAL A 146 3.54 -18.82 25.47
C VAL A 146 4.90 -19.08 24.83
N THR A 147 5.25 -20.35 24.62
CA THR A 147 6.61 -20.77 24.24
C THR A 147 6.76 -21.16 22.77
N ARG A 148 5.66 -21.32 22.03
CA ARG A 148 5.69 -21.72 20.61
C ARG A 148 6.45 -20.68 19.78
N ASP A 149 7.40 -21.15 18.96
CA ASP A 149 8.01 -20.34 17.91
C ASP A 149 6.95 -19.95 16.87
N PHE A 150 6.51 -18.69 16.90
CA PHE A 150 5.45 -18.10 16.04
C PHE A 150 5.80 -18.04 14.54
N HIS A 151 6.83 -18.75 14.09
CA HIS A 151 7.42 -18.56 12.78
C HIS A 151 6.67 -19.27 11.62
N TRP A 152 5.66 -20.13 11.87
CA TRP A 152 5.21 -21.09 10.85
C TRP A 152 3.69 -21.26 10.65
N GLU A 153 2.86 -20.97 11.65
CA GLU A 153 1.39 -20.89 11.51
C GLU A 153 0.89 -19.66 12.26
N GLY A 154 -0.09 -18.95 11.71
CA GLY A 154 -0.44 -17.58 12.12
C GLY A 154 -0.66 -17.38 13.63
N TYR A 155 -0.53 -16.13 14.08
CA TYR A 155 -0.70 -15.74 15.48
C TYR A 155 -2.02 -16.28 16.06
N PRO A 156 -2.05 -16.77 17.32
CA PRO A 156 -3.28 -17.22 17.94
C PRO A 156 -4.32 -16.11 17.99
N SER A 157 -5.59 -16.50 17.88
CA SER A 157 -6.73 -15.56 17.94
C SER A 157 -6.95 -15.01 19.35
N ILE A 158 -7.60 -13.85 19.45
CA ILE A 158 -8.00 -13.24 20.73
C ILE A 158 -8.86 -14.23 21.54
N GLU A 159 -9.76 -14.94 20.87
CA GLU A 159 -10.67 -15.92 21.46
C GLU A 159 -9.92 -17.11 22.04
N GLN A 160 -8.88 -17.60 21.36
CA GLN A 160 -8.03 -18.67 21.88
C GLN A 160 -7.29 -18.23 23.14
N TYR A 161 -6.67 -17.03 23.12
CA TYR A 161 -6.00 -16.50 24.31
C TYR A 161 -6.98 -16.30 25.48
N ARG A 162 -8.18 -15.77 25.21
CA ARG A 162 -9.22 -15.56 26.22
C ARG A 162 -9.71 -16.87 26.82
N SER A 163 -10.11 -17.82 25.97
CA SER A 163 -10.58 -19.14 26.41
C SER A 163 -9.50 -19.90 27.17
N ALA A 164 -8.23 -19.71 26.78
CA ALA A 164 -7.10 -20.28 27.50
C ALA A 164 -6.97 -19.67 28.90
N ALA A 165 -6.95 -18.34 29.00
CA ALA A 165 -6.82 -17.64 30.27
C ALA A 165 -7.98 -17.93 31.25
N GLU A 166 -9.22 -17.96 30.75
CA GLU A 166 -10.42 -18.26 31.54
C GLU A 166 -10.39 -19.68 32.14
N GLY A 167 -9.85 -20.65 31.40
CA GLY A 167 -9.78 -22.05 31.82
C GLY A 167 -8.65 -22.38 32.80
N LEU A 168 -7.81 -21.41 33.16
CA LEU A 168 -6.62 -21.58 34.00
C LEU A 168 -6.78 -20.93 35.38
N PRO A 169 -6.16 -21.50 36.43
CA PRO A 169 -6.03 -20.84 37.71
C PRO A 169 -5.07 -19.65 37.63
N ALA A 170 -5.11 -18.77 38.63
CA ALA A 170 -4.10 -17.72 38.79
C ALA A 170 -2.70 -18.33 38.89
N GLY A 171 -1.77 -17.86 38.05
CA GLY A 171 -0.42 -18.42 37.91
C GLY A 171 0.36 -17.71 36.80
N GLU A 172 1.61 -18.13 36.55
CA GLU A 172 2.49 -17.46 35.57
C GLU A 172 1.95 -17.53 34.14
N VAL A 173 1.41 -18.69 33.74
CA VAL A 173 0.88 -18.89 32.39
C VAL A 173 -0.34 -18.00 32.17
N LYS A 174 -1.34 -18.04 33.06
CA LYS A 174 -2.52 -17.15 32.97
C LYS A 174 -2.11 -15.68 32.93
N ALA A 175 -1.20 -15.28 33.82
CA ALA A 175 -0.73 -13.89 33.88
C ALA A 175 -0.07 -13.44 32.55
N THR A 176 0.70 -14.33 31.91
CA THR A 176 1.31 -14.07 30.60
C THR A 176 0.27 -13.96 29.49
N LEU A 177 -0.75 -14.82 29.48
CA LEU A 177 -1.86 -14.75 28.52
C LEU A 177 -2.64 -13.44 28.67
N LEU A 178 -2.91 -12.98 29.90
CA LEU A 178 -3.55 -11.69 30.16
C LEU A 178 -2.71 -10.52 29.64
N MET A 179 -1.38 -10.57 29.79
CA MET A 179 -0.48 -9.59 29.17
C MET A 179 -0.58 -9.59 27.64
N PHE A 180 -0.59 -10.75 26.99
CA PHE A 180 -0.75 -10.82 25.53
C PHE A 180 -2.11 -10.27 25.08
N LEU A 181 -3.20 -10.65 25.76
CA LEU A 181 -4.54 -10.11 25.49
C LEU A 181 -4.59 -8.59 25.60
N SER A 182 -3.87 -7.99 26.57
CA SER A 182 -3.82 -6.54 26.73
C SER A 182 -3.22 -5.81 25.52
N ASN A 183 -2.33 -6.47 24.75
CA ASN A 183 -1.71 -5.89 23.55
C ASN A 183 -2.63 -5.86 22.33
N TYR A 184 -3.73 -6.62 22.32
CA TYR A 184 -4.66 -6.60 21.19
C TYR A 184 -5.49 -5.31 21.14
N HIS A 185 -5.51 -4.54 22.24
CA HIS A 185 -6.23 -3.26 22.34
C HIS A 185 -7.73 -3.31 21.96
N ASN A 186 -8.31 -4.52 21.92
CA ASN A 186 -9.72 -4.78 21.73
C ASN A 186 -10.48 -4.52 23.04
N VAL A 187 -11.59 -3.78 22.98
CA VAL A 187 -12.32 -3.34 24.18
C VAL A 187 -12.82 -4.53 25.01
N ASP A 188 -13.35 -5.58 24.39
CA ASP A 188 -13.86 -6.74 25.13
C ASP A 188 -12.73 -7.57 25.73
N ALA A 189 -11.59 -7.68 25.03
CA ALA A 189 -10.39 -8.30 25.59
C ALA A 189 -9.87 -7.51 26.79
N LEU A 190 -9.84 -6.17 26.72
CA LEU A 190 -9.42 -5.31 27.82
C LEU A 190 -10.37 -5.39 29.02
N ARG A 191 -11.69 -5.47 28.78
CA ARG A 191 -12.68 -5.68 29.85
C ARG A 191 -12.47 -7.02 30.55
N PHE A 192 -12.27 -8.08 29.77
CA PHE A 192 -11.94 -9.41 30.30
C PHE A 192 -10.65 -9.37 31.13
N VAL A 193 -9.56 -8.83 30.58
CA VAL A 193 -8.28 -8.71 31.28
C VAL A 193 -8.43 -7.93 32.58
N LYS A 194 -9.19 -6.82 32.56
CA LYS A 194 -9.46 -6.04 33.77
C LYS A 194 -10.26 -6.83 34.80
N SER A 195 -11.30 -7.56 34.39
CA SER A 195 -12.10 -8.40 35.29
C SER A 195 -11.26 -9.49 35.95
N GLU A 196 -10.45 -10.21 35.17
CA GLU A 196 -9.55 -11.24 35.68
C GLU A 196 -8.47 -10.65 36.60
N PHE A 197 -7.90 -9.49 36.23
CA PHE A 197 -6.94 -8.80 37.08
C PHE A 197 -7.55 -8.40 38.42
N ASP A 198 -8.76 -7.82 38.44
CA ASP A 198 -9.43 -7.41 39.67
C ASP A 198 -9.82 -8.62 40.55
N HIS A 199 -10.16 -9.77 39.94
CA HIS A 199 -10.49 -11.01 40.64
C HIS A 199 -9.26 -11.70 41.25
N ASP A 200 -8.20 -11.87 40.45
CA ASP A 200 -7.02 -12.67 40.79
C ASP A 200 -5.85 -11.83 41.29
N GLU A 201 -6.00 -10.51 41.45
CA GLU A 201 -4.89 -9.56 41.62
C GLU A 201 -3.82 -10.05 42.60
N LYS A 202 -4.24 -10.49 43.79
CA LYS A 202 -3.35 -10.90 44.88
C LYS A 202 -2.70 -12.27 44.65
N GLN A 203 -3.23 -13.07 43.74
CA GLN A 203 -2.79 -14.41 43.39
C GLN A 203 -1.86 -14.42 42.17
N LEU A 204 -1.83 -13.34 41.38
CA LEU A 204 -0.92 -13.19 40.26
C LEU A 204 0.53 -12.94 40.74
N PRO A 205 1.54 -13.47 40.02
CA PRO A 205 2.95 -13.19 40.30
C PRO A 205 3.22 -11.68 40.39
N GLN A 206 3.99 -11.25 41.41
CA GLN A 206 4.18 -9.83 41.71
C GLN A 206 4.71 -9.02 40.52
N ARG A 207 5.62 -9.60 39.72
CA ARG A 207 6.17 -8.98 38.52
C ARG A 207 5.06 -8.67 37.50
N VAL A 208 4.24 -9.66 37.18
CA VAL A 208 3.17 -9.51 36.19
C VAL A 208 2.06 -8.60 36.72
N ARG A 209 1.69 -8.73 38.00
CA ARG A 209 0.73 -7.84 38.66
C ARG A 209 1.11 -6.36 38.49
N ARG A 210 2.38 -6.02 38.76
CA ARG A 210 2.89 -4.65 38.60
C ARG A 210 2.83 -4.18 37.15
N GLU A 211 3.22 -5.03 36.20
CA GLU A 211 3.25 -4.68 34.79
C GLU A 211 1.85 -4.53 34.19
N LEU A 212 0.94 -5.45 34.53
CA LEU A 212 -0.45 -5.39 34.09
C LEU A 212 -1.19 -4.19 34.72
N ALA A 213 -0.92 -3.86 35.98
CA ALA A 213 -1.45 -2.66 36.61
C ALA A 213 -0.99 -1.38 35.89
N LYS A 214 0.29 -1.28 35.51
CA LYS A 214 0.80 -0.15 34.73
C LYS A 214 0.11 -0.03 33.38
N ARG A 215 -0.02 -1.14 32.66
CA ARG A 215 -0.69 -1.21 31.35
C ARG A 215 -2.16 -0.82 31.45
N LEU A 216 -2.90 -1.39 32.40
CA LEU A 216 -4.31 -1.05 32.63
C LEU A 216 -4.51 0.41 33.07
N ALA A 217 -3.45 1.07 33.57
CA ALA A 217 -3.44 2.50 33.89
C ALA A 217 -2.99 3.38 32.72
N GLU A 218 -2.58 2.83 31.57
CA GLU A 218 -2.19 3.64 30.42
C GLU A 218 -3.37 4.45 29.88
N PRO A 219 -3.14 5.69 29.40
CA PRO A 219 -4.21 6.59 28.98
C PRO A 219 -5.13 5.98 27.91
N ALA A 220 -4.54 5.36 26.88
CA ALA A 220 -5.30 4.75 25.78
C ALA A 220 -6.16 3.56 26.24
N ILE A 221 -5.69 2.76 27.20
CA ILE A 221 -6.46 1.62 27.73
C ILE A 221 -7.61 2.12 28.61
N LEU A 222 -7.35 3.07 29.51
CA LEU A 222 -8.39 3.69 30.34
C LEU A 222 -9.51 4.31 29.48
N TYR A 223 -9.14 4.97 28.38
CA TYR A 223 -10.10 5.58 27.47
C TYR A 223 -10.97 4.52 26.78
N ARG A 224 -10.37 3.45 26.26
CA ARG A 224 -11.10 2.32 25.64
C ARG A 224 -12.06 1.62 26.61
N LEU A 225 -11.71 1.59 27.90
CA LEU A 225 -12.56 1.06 28.96
C LEU A 225 -13.69 2.02 29.40
N GLY A 226 -13.77 3.23 28.84
CA GLY A 226 -14.80 4.22 29.15
C GLY A 226 -14.45 5.15 30.31
N PHE A 227 -13.22 5.12 30.84
CA PHE A 227 -12.78 5.97 31.95
C PHE A 227 -12.10 7.25 31.45
N LYS A 228 -12.85 8.11 30.75
CA LYS A 228 -12.31 9.31 30.08
C LYS A 228 -11.49 10.23 31.00
N ASP A 229 -12.03 10.61 32.15
CA ASP A 229 -11.33 11.53 33.06
C ASP A 229 -10.05 10.92 33.64
N LYS A 230 -10.08 9.61 33.93
CA LYS A 230 -8.89 8.87 34.38
C LYS A 230 -7.84 8.78 33.28
N ALA A 231 -8.26 8.60 32.02
CA ALA A 231 -7.35 8.57 30.88
C ALA A 231 -6.63 9.91 30.71
N LEU A 232 -7.35 11.03 30.80
CA LEU A 232 -6.77 12.37 30.72
C LEU A 232 -5.84 12.67 31.90
N ALA A 233 -6.23 12.28 33.12
CA ALA A 233 -5.36 12.39 34.30
C ALA A 233 -4.09 11.53 34.17
N SER A 234 -4.23 10.31 33.65
CA SER A 234 -3.10 9.41 33.37
C SER A 234 -2.16 10.02 32.32
N ALA A 235 -2.70 10.61 31.25
CA ALA A 235 -1.89 11.26 30.21
C ALA A 235 -1.01 12.37 30.78
N ARG A 236 -1.53 13.17 31.73
CA ARG A 236 -0.76 14.21 32.43
C ARG A 236 0.32 13.63 33.35
N ALA A 237 0.06 12.47 33.96
CA ALA A 237 0.97 11.85 34.92
C ALA A 237 2.09 11.03 34.26
N VAL A 238 1.88 10.53 33.05
CA VAL A 238 2.90 9.76 32.32
C VAL A 238 4.03 10.67 31.84
N ASP A 239 5.26 10.27 32.15
CA ASP A 239 6.50 10.99 31.87
C ASP A 239 7.21 10.51 30.59
N THR A 240 6.55 9.66 29.80
CA THR A 240 7.10 9.11 28.55
C THR A 240 6.27 9.49 27.33
N PHE A 241 6.95 9.70 26.20
CA PHE A 241 6.34 10.13 24.94
C PHE A 241 5.38 9.09 24.36
N ALA A 242 5.76 7.80 24.34
CA ALA A 242 5.04 6.77 23.60
C ALA A 242 3.58 6.57 24.06
N PRO A 243 3.25 6.44 25.36
CA PRO A 243 1.85 6.28 25.78
C PRO A 243 0.99 7.53 25.49
N LYS A 244 1.59 8.74 25.51
CA LYS A 244 0.89 9.97 25.10
C LYS A 244 0.64 9.99 23.59
N ALA A 245 1.63 9.61 22.78
CA ALA A 245 1.49 9.51 21.33
C ALA A 245 0.40 8.50 20.93
N ASP A 246 0.39 7.31 21.55
CA ASP A 246 -0.66 6.30 21.38
C ASP A 246 -2.04 6.83 21.75
N PHE A 247 -2.13 7.63 22.81
CA PHE A 247 -3.39 8.21 23.24
C PHE A 247 -3.87 9.32 22.31
N ILE A 248 -2.99 10.21 21.85
CA ILE A 248 -3.30 11.22 20.83
C ILE A 248 -3.87 10.55 19.58
N ARG A 249 -3.20 9.50 19.10
CA ARG A 249 -3.66 8.69 17.97
C ARG A 249 -5.06 8.13 18.17
N LEU A 250 -5.32 7.52 19.32
CA LEU A 250 -6.65 7.02 19.67
C LEU A 250 -7.71 8.13 19.66
N LEU A 251 -7.41 9.27 20.29
CA LEU A 251 -8.33 10.41 20.39
C LEU A 251 -8.67 10.96 18.99
N ILE A 252 -7.67 11.08 18.11
CA ILE A 252 -7.86 11.47 16.70
C ILE A 252 -8.79 10.47 15.99
N THR A 253 -8.54 9.16 16.12
CA THR A 253 -9.34 8.12 15.47
C THR A 253 -10.81 8.13 15.92
N VAL A 254 -11.09 8.40 17.19
CA VAL A 254 -12.47 8.47 17.71
C VAL A 254 -13.10 9.86 17.58
N GLY A 255 -12.39 10.84 17.00
CA GLY A 255 -12.88 12.20 16.77
C GLY A 255 -12.87 13.12 18.00
N ASP A 256 -12.20 12.73 19.10
CA ASP A 256 -12.04 13.58 20.29
C ASP A 256 -10.82 14.53 20.13
N VAL A 257 -10.90 15.37 19.10
CA VAL A 257 -9.79 16.17 18.59
C VAL A 257 -9.31 17.19 19.63
N SER A 258 -10.21 17.87 20.33
CA SER A 258 -9.83 18.89 21.31
C SER A 258 -9.01 18.31 22.46
N ASN A 259 -9.32 17.08 22.91
CA ASN A 259 -8.48 16.39 23.88
C ASN A 259 -7.17 15.91 23.27
N ALA A 260 -7.17 15.49 21.99
CA ALA A 260 -5.93 15.12 21.30
C ALA A 260 -4.94 16.30 21.25
N VAL A 261 -5.42 17.52 20.94
CA VAL A 261 -4.60 18.74 20.94
C VAL A 261 -4.11 19.07 22.35
N ALA A 262 -4.98 18.97 23.36
CA ALA A 262 -4.59 19.21 24.76
C ALA A 262 -3.53 18.21 25.27
N VAL A 263 -3.56 16.96 24.82
CA VAL A 263 -2.53 15.96 25.14
C VAL A 263 -1.27 16.18 24.30
N PHE A 264 -1.41 16.61 23.05
CA PHE A 264 -0.27 17.00 22.21
C PHE A 264 0.55 18.10 22.88
N ASP A 265 -0.09 19.18 23.37
CA ASP A 265 0.61 20.26 24.08
C ASP A 265 1.38 19.77 25.31
N GLN A 266 0.89 18.74 26.01
CA GLN A 266 1.59 18.13 27.16
C GLN A 266 2.85 17.35 26.76
N LEU A 267 3.10 17.11 25.48
CA LEU A 267 4.37 16.55 25.01
C LEU A 267 5.53 17.56 25.16
N SER A 268 5.24 18.84 25.44
CA SER A 268 6.28 19.84 25.74
C SER A 268 7.22 19.40 26.86
N ASP A 269 6.68 18.67 27.82
CA ASP A 269 7.35 18.24 29.04
C ASP A 269 7.95 16.82 28.92
N THR A 270 7.57 16.10 27.86
CA THR A 270 7.99 14.73 27.58
C THR A 270 8.34 14.58 26.10
N PRO A 271 9.41 15.25 25.61
CA PRO A 271 9.78 15.22 24.21
C PRO A 271 10.18 13.80 23.76
N PRO A 272 10.16 13.52 22.44
CA PRO A 272 10.66 12.26 21.91
C PRO A 272 12.14 12.04 22.25
N LYS A 273 12.54 10.78 22.36
CA LYS A 273 13.91 10.40 22.74
C LYS A 273 14.94 10.74 21.65
N PHE A 274 14.54 10.66 20.38
CA PHE A 274 15.41 10.83 19.24
C PHE A 274 14.91 11.97 18.37
N GLY A 275 15.83 12.84 17.95
CA GLY A 275 15.50 13.94 17.06
C GLY A 275 14.72 15.07 17.72
N GLN A 276 15.08 16.31 17.40
CA GLN A 276 14.42 17.51 17.90
C GLN A 276 13.78 18.33 16.77
N SER A 277 13.84 17.80 15.54
CA SER A 277 13.26 18.48 14.38
C SER A 277 11.75 18.22 14.28
N CYS A 278 11.04 19.11 13.58
CA CYS A 278 9.64 18.91 13.23
C CYS A 278 9.36 17.54 12.61
N PHE A 279 10.24 17.10 11.71
CA PHE A 279 10.14 15.80 11.06
C PHE A 279 10.20 14.64 12.08
N ASP A 280 11.16 14.67 13.00
CA ASP A 280 11.35 13.59 13.98
C ASP A 280 10.17 13.43 14.93
N TRP A 281 9.56 14.55 15.33
CA TRP A 281 8.37 14.57 16.19
C TRP A 281 7.18 13.92 15.48
N PHE A 282 6.89 14.33 14.25
CA PHE A 282 5.75 13.79 13.49
C PHE A 282 5.99 12.36 12.99
N LEU A 283 7.25 11.98 12.74
CA LEU A 283 7.63 10.60 12.47
C LEU A 283 7.35 9.68 13.68
N GLN A 284 7.61 10.16 14.90
CA GLN A 284 7.36 9.38 16.13
C GLN A 284 5.90 9.42 16.58
N LEU A 285 5.16 10.49 16.28
CA LEU A 285 3.70 10.50 16.43
C LEU A 285 3.03 9.52 15.45
N ASP A 286 3.63 9.34 14.28
CA ASP A 286 3.27 8.30 13.32
C ASP A 286 1.78 8.38 12.95
N LEU A 287 1.32 9.61 12.67
CA LEU A 287 -0.07 9.94 12.36
C LEU A 287 -0.52 9.45 10.99
N SER A 288 0.43 9.25 10.06
CA SER A 288 0.16 8.72 8.71
C SER A 288 -0.34 7.27 8.74
N ARG A 289 -0.19 6.55 9.86
CA ARG A 289 -0.75 5.20 10.03
C ARG A 289 -2.21 5.19 10.50
N LEU A 290 -2.77 6.33 10.87
CA LEU A 290 -4.15 6.38 11.36
C LEU A 290 -5.16 6.10 10.27
N GLY A 291 -4.88 6.54 9.05
CA GLY A 291 -5.74 6.34 7.89
C GLY A 291 -4.92 6.23 6.62
N HIS A 292 -5.59 5.90 5.54
CA HIS A 292 -5.04 5.93 4.19
C HIS A 292 -6.13 6.37 3.23
N SER A 293 -5.79 6.66 1.97
CA SER A 293 -6.74 7.18 0.99
C SER A 293 -8.01 6.33 0.82
N SER A 294 -7.93 5.01 0.94
CA SER A 294 -9.10 4.12 0.91
C SER A 294 -9.84 3.91 2.25
N ALA A 295 -9.30 4.40 3.37
CA ALA A 295 -9.96 4.39 4.68
C ALA A 295 -9.50 5.63 5.49
N PRO A 296 -9.99 6.83 5.14
CA PRO A 296 -9.52 8.06 5.75
C PRO A 296 -10.05 8.25 7.17
N VAL A 297 -9.28 8.99 7.99
CA VAL A 297 -9.68 9.39 9.35
C VAL A 297 -9.93 10.90 9.38
N GLU A 298 -11.19 11.32 9.33
CA GLU A 298 -11.57 12.75 9.31
C GLU A 298 -11.02 13.52 10.52
N GLY A 299 -10.97 12.87 11.70
CA GLY A 299 -10.41 13.45 12.92
C GLY A 299 -8.96 13.92 12.75
N LEU A 300 -8.17 13.29 11.88
CA LEU A 300 -6.80 13.71 11.59
C LEU A 300 -6.77 15.08 10.90
N GLY A 301 -7.68 15.34 9.97
CA GLY A 301 -7.78 16.63 9.30
C GLY A 301 -8.08 17.77 10.27
N LYS A 302 -9.06 17.56 11.16
CA LYS A 302 -9.40 18.52 12.22
C LYS A 302 -8.25 18.72 13.20
N PHE A 303 -7.57 17.64 13.58
CA PHE A 303 -6.39 17.74 14.43
C PHE A 303 -5.30 18.60 13.81
N LEU A 304 -4.98 18.41 12.52
CA LEU A 304 -3.99 19.24 11.81
C LEU A 304 -4.39 20.72 11.78
N ASP A 305 -5.68 21.02 11.58
CA ASP A 305 -6.19 22.39 11.60
C ASP A 305 -6.05 23.01 13.00
N GLU A 306 -6.39 22.28 14.06
CA GLU A 306 -6.35 22.79 15.44
C GLU A 306 -4.92 22.91 16.01
N ILE A 307 -4.02 21.95 15.73
CA ILE A 307 -2.62 22.06 16.19
C ILE A 307 -1.89 23.23 15.55
N SER A 308 -2.38 23.78 14.43
CA SER A 308 -1.76 24.95 13.82
C SER A 308 -1.77 26.18 14.72
N GLY A 309 -2.64 26.22 15.75
CA GLY A 309 -2.66 27.24 16.80
C GLY A 309 -1.98 26.82 18.12
N SER A 310 -1.41 25.60 18.19
CA SER A 310 -0.74 25.10 19.38
C SER A 310 0.62 25.79 19.59
N PRO A 311 0.93 26.27 20.81
CA PRO A 311 2.26 26.79 21.14
C PRO A 311 3.38 25.78 20.91
N LEU A 312 3.11 24.51 21.21
CA LEU A 312 4.07 23.43 21.03
C LEU A 312 4.35 23.21 19.54
N PHE A 313 3.32 23.21 18.69
CA PHE A 313 3.47 23.07 17.25
C PHE A 313 4.31 24.20 16.67
N HIS A 314 4.03 25.47 17.02
CA HIS A 314 4.83 26.60 16.56
C HIS A 314 6.29 26.53 17.01
N ARG A 315 6.55 25.97 18.20
CA ARG A 315 7.91 25.78 18.72
C ARG A 315 8.68 24.72 17.91
N ILE A 316 8.04 23.59 17.60
CA ILE A 316 8.68 22.45 16.95
C ILE A 316 8.75 22.63 15.43
N CYS A 317 7.69 23.17 14.84
CA CYS A 317 7.47 23.35 13.40
C CYS A 317 7.26 24.84 13.08
N PRO A 318 8.26 25.72 13.29
CA PRO A 318 8.10 27.17 13.11
C PRO A 318 7.79 27.58 11.66
N LYS A 319 8.09 26.72 10.68
CA LYS A 319 7.77 26.91 9.26
C LYS A 319 6.56 26.07 8.80
N GLY A 320 5.84 25.46 9.73
CA GLY A 320 4.83 24.45 9.45
C GLY A 320 5.44 23.07 9.17
N LEU A 321 4.55 22.13 8.83
CA LEU A 321 4.94 20.78 8.42
C LEU A 321 5.67 20.83 7.07
N ASP A 322 6.63 19.92 6.90
CA ASP A 322 7.22 19.62 5.61
C ASP A 322 6.15 19.23 4.58
N ALA A 323 6.38 19.57 3.31
CA ALA A 323 5.44 19.33 2.22
C ALA A 323 5.02 17.86 2.11
N GLN A 324 5.98 16.95 2.20
CA GLN A 324 5.76 15.53 2.04
C GLN A 324 4.91 14.99 3.18
N LEU A 325 5.28 15.30 4.44
CA LEU A 325 4.52 14.89 5.61
C LEU A 325 3.10 15.47 5.59
N TYR A 326 2.95 16.75 5.20
CA TYR A 326 1.64 17.38 5.21
C TYR A 326 0.71 16.78 4.16
N VAL A 327 1.21 16.52 2.95
CA VAL A 327 0.45 15.83 1.88
C VAL A 327 0.03 14.43 2.34
N GLU A 328 0.93 13.65 2.95
CA GLU A 328 0.62 12.31 3.45
C GLU A 328 -0.47 12.33 4.53
N HIS A 329 -0.42 13.29 5.47
CA HIS A 329 -1.45 13.43 6.49
C HIS A 329 -2.79 13.91 5.90
N LEU A 330 -2.78 14.81 4.91
CA LEU A 330 -4.00 15.24 4.22
C LEU A 330 -4.67 14.08 3.46
N LEU A 331 -3.89 13.23 2.79
CA LEU A 331 -4.38 12.02 2.13
C LEU A 331 -4.98 11.04 3.15
N SER A 332 -4.29 10.83 4.27
CA SER A 332 -4.76 9.98 5.38
C SER A 332 -6.03 10.52 6.05
N ALA A 333 -6.22 11.84 6.03
CA ALA A 333 -7.41 12.52 6.52
C ALA A 333 -8.58 12.57 5.52
N GLY A 334 -8.39 12.09 4.29
CA GLY A 334 -9.39 12.17 3.22
C GLY A 334 -9.54 13.57 2.59
N ARG A 335 -8.62 14.50 2.86
CA ARG A 335 -8.61 15.86 2.30
C ARG A 335 -7.88 15.90 0.97
N PHE A 336 -8.38 15.12 0.00
CA PHE A 336 -7.71 14.84 -1.27
C PHE A 336 -7.36 16.09 -2.08
N GLU A 337 -8.31 17.03 -2.24
CA GLU A 337 -8.05 18.26 -3.01
C GLU A 337 -7.01 19.15 -2.32
N SER A 338 -7.06 19.25 -0.99
CA SER A 338 -6.06 20.00 -0.23
C SER A 338 -4.67 19.37 -0.35
N ALA A 339 -4.59 18.03 -0.36
CA ALA A 339 -3.33 17.32 -0.57
C ALA A 339 -2.75 17.60 -1.96
N ILE A 340 -3.56 17.52 -3.01
CA ILE A 340 -3.15 17.83 -4.39
C ILE A 340 -2.69 19.28 -4.51
N GLU A 341 -3.44 20.23 -3.94
CA GLU A 341 -3.08 21.66 -4.00
C GLU A 341 -1.77 21.94 -3.26
N ARG A 342 -1.57 21.37 -2.06
CA ARG A 342 -0.31 21.52 -1.34
C ARG A 342 0.87 20.91 -2.09
N ALA A 343 0.66 19.74 -2.71
CA ALA A 343 1.66 19.09 -3.53
C ALA A 343 2.00 19.91 -4.78
N ARG A 344 1.01 20.55 -5.41
CA ARG A 344 1.20 21.43 -6.58
C ARG A 344 2.04 22.67 -6.26
N GLN A 345 1.94 23.18 -5.03
CA GLN A 345 2.75 24.31 -4.56
C GLN A 345 4.23 23.92 -4.35
N GLU A 346 4.53 22.63 -4.18
CA GLU A 346 5.87 22.12 -3.98
C GLU A 346 6.63 21.95 -5.30
N LYS A 347 7.17 23.05 -5.81
CA LYS A 347 7.89 23.05 -7.11
C LYS A 347 9.22 22.31 -7.09
N SER A 348 9.77 22.04 -5.89
CA SER A 348 11.07 21.39 -5.74
C SER A 348 11.00 19.87 -5.98
N ASP A 349 9.83 19.26 -5.79
CA ASP A 349 9.59 17.83 -6.02
C ASP A 349 8.29 17.61 -6.83
N PRO A 350 8.36 17.55 -8.18
CA PRO A 350 7.18 17.27 -9.00
C PRO A 350 6.56 15.89 -8.72
N PHE A 351 7.32 14.95 -8.14
CA PHE A 351 6.81 13.62 -7.84
C PHE A 351 5.93 13.57 -6.59
N LEU A 352 5.97 14.58 -5.72
CA LEU A 352 5.00 14.73 -4.65
C LEU A 352 3.59 14.92 -5.21
N LEU A 353 3.43 15.78 -6.24
CA LEU A 353 2.17 15.97 -6.94
C LEU A 353 1.73 14.68 -7.64
N ILE A 354 2.63 14.01 -8.35
CA ILE A 354 2.34 12.74 -9.03
C ILE A 354 1.87 11.68 -8.04
N LYS A 355 2.52 11.56 -6.86
CA LYS A 355 2.11 10.63 -5.80
C LYS A 355 0.68 10.93 -5.34
N ALA A 356 0.38 12.18 -4.99
CA ALA A 356 -0.95 12.58 -4.54
C ALA A 356 -2.03 12.29 -5.60
N LEU A 357 -1.78 12.67 -6.86
CA LEU A 357 -2.70 12.44 -7.97
C LEU A 357 -2.94 10.94 -8.23
N LEU A 358 -1.89 10.12 -8.15
CA LEU A 358 -2.02 8.67 -8.28
C LEU A 358 -2.84 8.08 -7.13
N GLU A 359 -2.55 8.41 -5.87
CA GLU A 359 -3.32 7.88 -4.74
C GLU A 359 -4.81 8.24 -4.84
N VAL A 360 -5.13 9.50 -5.12
CA VAL A 360 -6.51 9.97 -5.29
C VAL A 360 -7.16 9.36 -6.53
N GLY A 361 -6.45 9.32 -7.66
CA GLY A 361 -6.97 8.75 -8.91
C GLY A 361 -7.30 7.26 -8.80
N ARG A 362 -6.50 6.49 -8.05
CA ARG A 362 -6.80 5.09 -7.74
C ARG A 362 -8.05 4.94 -6.88
N GLU A 363 -8.23 5.81 -5.90
CA GLU A 363 -9.41 5.76 -5.04
C GLU A 363 -10.68 6.12 -5.82
N ASN A 364 -10.64 7.16 -6.66
CA ASN A 364 -11.73 7.49 -7.58
C ASN A 364 -12.07 6.30 -8.48
N PHE A 365 -11.05 5.63 -9.02
CA PHE A 365 -11.23 4.43 -9.83
C PHE A 365 -11.92 3.29 -9.07
N ARG A 366 -11.50 3.00 -7.82
CA ARG A 366 -12.11 1.97 -6.97
C ARG A 366 -13.58 2.27 -6.66
N ARG A 367 -13.91 3.56 -6.47
CA ARG A 367 -15.29 4.05 -6.28
C ARG A 367 -16.10 4.11 -7.57
N ASN A 368 -15.54 3.63 -8.68
CA ASN A 368 -16.12 3.65 -10.02
C ASN A 368 -16.33 5.06 -10.62
N ASP A 369 -15.66 6.08 -10.07
CA ASP A 369 -15.57 7.40 -10.69
C ASP A 369 -14.43 7.42 -11.71
N ARG A 370 -14.71 6.85 -12.89
CA ARG A 370 -13.75 6.73 -13.98
C ARG A 370 -13.35 8.08 -14.57
N THR A 371 -14.25 9.05 -14.55
CA THR A 371 -14.00 10.40 -15.08
C THR A 371 -12.99 11.13 -14.19
N ALA A 372 -13.24 11.21 -12.88
CA ALA A 372 -12.30 11.86 -11.97
C ALA A 372 -10.96 11.10 -11.92
N ALA A 373 -10.98 9.77 -11.97
CA ALA A 373 -9.74 8.98 -12.06
C ALA A 373 -8.93 9.32 -13.33
N ARG A 374 -9.59 9.47 -14.48
CA ARG A 374 -8.95 9.86 -15.75
C ARG A 374 -8.33 11.24 -15.65
N GLU A 375 -9.06 12.22 -15.10
CA GLU A 375 -8.57 13.59 -14.92
C GLU A 375 -7.30 13.62 -14.07
N ARG A 376 -7.29 12.90 -12.93
CA ARG A 376 -6.09 12.79 -12.09
C ARG A 376 -4.92 12.12 -12.80
N ALA A 377 -5.18 11.08 -13.60
CA ALA A 377 -4.15 10.39 -14.36
C ALA A 377 -3.54 11.26 -15.46
N LEU A 378 -4.37 12.04 -16.16
CA LEU A 378 -3.91 13.00 -17.18
C LEU A 378 -3.09 14.13 -16.56
N GLU A 379 -3.52 14.66 -15.41
CA GLU A 379 -2.76 15.67 -14.67
C GLU A 379 -1.40 15.12 -14.22
N ALA A 380 -1.38 13.88 -13.68
CA ALA A 380 -0.14 13.23 -13.27
C ALA A 380 0.81 13.02 -14.46
N ALA A 381 0.27 12.63 -15.62
CA ALA A 381 1.03 12.47 -16.85
C ALA A 381 1.64 13.79 -17.34
N ALA A 382 0.92 14.90 -17.22
CA ALA A 382 1.40 16.23 -17.58
C ALA A 382 2.49 16.74 -16.62
N ALA A 383 2.45 16.34 -15.35
CA ALA A 383 3.42 16.71 -14.33
C ALA A 383 4.72 15.87 -14.36
N LEU A 384 4.77 14.79 -15.15
CA LEU A 384 5.96 13.96 -15.29
C LEU A 384 7.14 14.77 -15.84
N PRO A 385 8.29 14.85 -15.14
CA PRO A 385 9.48 15.45 -15.72
C PRO A 385 9.95 14.61 -16.93
N PRO A 386 10.82 15.16 -17.80
CA PRO A 386 11.51 14.35 -18.80
C PRO A 386 12.19 13.13 -18.17
N PHE A 387 12.34 12.05 -18.93
CA PHE A 387 13.13 10.91 -18.45
C PHE A 387 14.61 11.30 -18.43
N ASP A 388 15.28 11.18 -17.27
CA ASP A 388 16.73 11.37 -17.15
C ASP A 388 17.42 9.99 -16.98
N PRO A 389 18.20 9.52 -17.97
CA PRO A 389 19.02 8.32 -17.84
C PRO A 389 20.08 8.42 -16.73
N GLY A 390 20.35 9.64 -16.23
CA GLY A 390 21.23 9.98 -15.13
C GLY A 390 20.71 9.61 -13.73
N ASP A 391 19.42 9.29 -13.58
CA ASP A 391 18.83 8.96 -12.29
C ASP A 391 19.16 7.51 -11.88
N PRO A 392 19.71 7.26 -10.68
CA PRO A 392 19.99 5.91 -10.22
C PRO A 392 18.69 5.14 -9.98
N MET A 393 18.39 4.16 -10.84
CA MET A 393 17.48 3.06 -10.51
C MET A 393 18.18 2.12 -9.52
N GLY A 394 18.15 2.48 -8.24
CA GLY A 394 18.72 1.69 -7.14
C GLY A 394 17.65 0.97 -6.30
N PRO A 395 17.96 -0.14 -5.64
CA PRO A 395 17.02 -0.84 -4.76
C PRO A 395 16.60 0.07 -3.60
N SER A 396 15.32 0.02 -3.24
CA SER A 396 14.81 0.63 -2.01
C SER A 396 15.66 0.22 -0.81
N ASP A 397 15.97 1.19 0.04
CA ASP A 397 16.58 1.02 1.35
C ASP A 397 16.05 -0.19 2.14
N ARG A 398 16.85 -1.25 2.19
CA ARG A 398 17.09 -1.95 3.46
C ARG A 398 18.49 -1.55 3.89
N GLY A 399 18.58 -0.52 4.72
CA GLY A 399 19.83 -0.01 5.25
C GLY A 399 20.65 -1.12 5.91
N ILE A 400 21.78 -1.46 5.30
CA ILE A 400 22.96 -1.94 6.02
C ILE A 400 23.97 -0.81 5.90
N TYR A 401 24.19 -0.11 7.01
CA TYR A 401 25.22 0.89 7.16
C TYR A 401 26.59 0.25 6.88
N VAL A 402 27.26 0.68 5.81
CA VAL A 402 28.71 0.51 5.67
C VAL A 402 29.32 1.90 5.52
N ILE A 403 29.87 2.40 6.63
CA ILE A 403 30.73 3.57 6.64
C ILE A 403 32.07 3.14 6.04
N LYS A 404 32.46 3.70 4.87
CA LYS A 404 33.85 3.80 4.45
C LYS A 404 34.15 5.12 3.73
N VAL A 405 34.75 6.00 4.52
CA VAL A 405 35.95 6.84 4.32
C VAL A 405 36.45 7.13 2.89
N ASP A 406 36.58 8.43 2.64
CA ASP A 406 37.45 9.18 1.71
C ASP A 406 37.40 8.90 0.20
N GLU A 407 36.47 9.60 -0.48
CA GLU A 407 36.61 9.98 -1.88
C GLU A 407 36.17 11.45 -2.12
N PRO A 408 36.65 12.12 -3.19
CA PRO A 408 36.58 13.57 -3.34
C PRO A 408 35.14 14.10 -3.38
N LYS A 409 34.95 15.26 -2.74
CA LYS A 409 33.68 15.98 -2.55
C LYS A 409 32.84 16.05 -3.84
N ARG A 410 31.92 15.11 -4.02
CA ARG A 410 30.69 15.33 -4.80
C ARG A 410 29.82 16.34 -4.04
N PRO A 411 29.06 17.22 -4.73
CA PRO A 411 28.13 18.11 -4.07
C PRO A 411 27.19 17.31 -3.15
N PRO A 412 26.73 17.89 -2.03
CA PRO A 412 25.93 17.18 -1.04
C PRO A 412 24.70 16.58 -1.71
N ARG A 413 24.61 15.24 -1.67
CA ARG A 413 23.47 14.48 -2.15
C ARG A 413 22.25 14.84 -1.30
N ASN A 414 21.22 15.41 -1.90
CA ASN A 414 19.91 15.44 -1.27
C ASN A 414 19.40 13.99 -1.23
N PHE A 415 19.30 13.43 -0.02
CA PHE A 415 18.62 12.17 0.23
C PHE A 415 17.16 12.31 -0.22
N GLY A 416 16.74 11.59 -1.27
CA GLY A 416 15.34 11.63 -1.71
C GLY A 416 15.04 11.23 -3.17
N GLU A 417 16.03 11.06 -4.05
CA GLU A 417 15.76 10.60 -5.42
C GLU A 417 15.76 9.06 -5.48
N VAL A 418 14.60 8.52 -5.07
CA VAL A 418 14.30 7.10 -4.83
C VAL A 418 13.78 6.43 -6.11
N SER A 419 14.02 5.13 -6.24
CA SER A 419 13.43 4.16 -7.21
C SER A 419 11.94 4.29 -7.54
N GLY A 420 11.18 5.11 -6.81
CA GLY A 420 9.78 5.40 -7.04
C GLY A 420 9.49 6.18 -8.32
N ASN A 421 10.44 6.90 -8.92
CA ASN A 421 10.15 7.79 -10.07
C ASN A 421 9.76 7.03 -11.35
N THR A 422 10.49 5.98 -11.70
CA THR A 422 10.14 5.09 -12.84
C THR A 422 8.89 4.28 -12.54
N ALA A 423 8.72 3.80 -11.31
CA ALA A 423 7.51 3.10 -10.89
C ALA A 423 6.27 4.00 -11.03
N ARG A 424 6.33 5.24 -10.56
CA ARG A 424 5.26 6.25 -10.69
C ARG A 424 4.88 6.49 -12.14
N ARG A 425 5.84 6.56 -13.09
CA ARG A 425 5.54 6.67 -14.53
C ARG A 425 4.66 5.52 -15.02
N PHE A 426 5.00 4.29 -14.65
CA PHE A 426 4.24 3.12 -15.08
C PHE A 426 2.87 3.02 -14.40
N GLU A 427 2.77 3.47 -13.15
CA GLU A 427 1.49 3.59 -12.46
C GLU A 427 0.57 4.61 -13.13
N VAL A 428 1.12 5.74 -13.62
CA VAL A 428 0.37 6.72 -14.43
C VAL A 428 -0.13 6.06 -15.73
N ILE A 429 0.74 5.35 -16.46
CA ILE A 429 0.37 4.64 -17.70
C ILE A 429 -0.75 3.63 -17.45
N ARG A 430 -0.65 2.84 -16.37
CA ARG A 430 -1.69 1.86 -15.99
C ARG A 430 -3.02 2.54 -15.69
N LEU A 431 -3.00 3.62 -14.88
CA LEU A 431 -4.21 4.33 -14.50
C LEU A 431 -4.87 5.00 -15.71
N LEU A 432 -4.10 5.59 -16.62
CA LEU A 432 -4.61 6.12 -17.89
C LEU A 432 -5.31 5.03 -18.71
N ALA A 433 -4.64 3.90 -18.97
CA ALA A 433 -5.23 2.83 -19.76
C ALA A 433 -6.49 2.24 -19.12
N ALA A 434 -6.49 2.10 -17.79
CA ALA A 434 -7.64 1.57 -17.04
C ALA A 434 -8.86 2.49 -17.04
N THR A 435 -8.64 3.80 -17.13
CA THR A 435 -9.71 4.81 -17.20
C THR A 435 -10.23 5.01 -18.62
N GLY A 436 -9.71 4.26 -19.60
CA GLY A 436 -10.10 4.35 -21.01
C GLY A 436 -9.26 5.33 -21.84
N ALA A 437 -8.25 5.97 -21.25
CA ALA A 437 -7.29 6.85 -21.93
C ALA A 437 -6.12 6.05 -22.54
N LEU A 438 -6.44 5.03 -23.35
CA LEU A 438 -5.44 4.11 -23.91
C LEU A 438 -4.49 4.81 -24.89
N THR A 439 -4.98 5.78 -25.67
CA THR A 439 -4.15 6.55 -26.60
C THR A 439 -3.09 7.37 -25.87
N GLU A 440 -3.47 8.00 -24.76
CA GLU A 440 -2.56 8.79 -23.92
C GLU A 440 -1.57 7.87 -23.19
N ALA A 441 -2.02 6.70 -22.73
CA ALA A 441 -1.16 5.69 -22.12
C ALA A 441 -0.10 5.14 -23.10
N ASP A 442 -0.51 4.82 -24.34
CA ASP A 442 0.39 4.37 -25.41
C ASP A 442 1.41 5.46 -25.76
N ALA A 443 0.94 6.69 -25.99
CA ALA A 443 1.83 7.82 -26.28
C ALA A 443 2.87 8.04 -25.16
N LEU A 444 2.49 7.88 -23.89
CA LEU A 444 3.41 7.98 -22.75
C LEU A 444 4.37 6.77 -22.65
N ALA A 445 3.91 5.57 -23.01
CA ALA A 445 4.74 4.37 -23.04
C ALA A 445 5.81 4.43 -24.13
N ARG A 446 5.46 4.91 -25.33
CA ARG A 446 6.40 5.06 -26.46
C ARG A 446 7.47 6.13 -26.20
N LYS A 447 7.18 7.13 -25.36
CA LYS A 447 8.16 8.14 -24.92
C LYS A 447 9.24 7.59 -23.97
N GLN A 448 9.09 6.38 -23.44
CA GLN A 448 10.15 5.77 -22.64
C GLN A 448 11.32 5.34 -23.53
N PRO A 449 12.57 5.31 -22.99
CA PRO A 449 13.72 4.79 -23.71
C PRO A 449 13.50 3.36 -24.23
N ASP A 450 14.08 3.08 -25.39
CA ASP A 450 14.07 1.77 -26.05
C ASP A 450 14.60 0.66 -25.11
N GLY A 451 14.21 -0.59 -25.37
CA GLY A 451 14.60 -1.73 -24.54
C GLY A 451 13.70 -1.89 -23.30
N ALA A 452 14.32 -2.04 -22.13
CA ALA A 452 13.65 -2.47 -20.90
C ALA A 452 12.48 -1.57 -20.47
N LEU A 453 12.67 -0.25 -20.52
CA LEU A 453 11.68 0.71 -20.04
C LEU A 453 10.47 0.78 -20.95
N ARG A 454 10.68 0.86 -22.27
CA ARG A 454 9.58 0.80 -23.24
C ARG A 454 8.82 -0.51 -23.16
N ALA A 455 9.51 -1.65 -23.03
CA ALA A 455 8.86 -2.96 -22.89
C ALA A 455 7.91 -2.99 -21.68
N VAL A 456 8.37 -2.56 -20.51
CA VAL A 456 7.53 -2.55 -19.30
C VAL A 456 6.40 -1.53 -19.43
N ALA A 457 6.65 -0.34 -19.99
CA ALA A 457 5.65 0.69 -20.19
C ALA A 457 4.51 0.25 -21.13
N LEU A 458 4.83 -0.40 -22.26
CA LEU A 458 3.84 -0.93 -23.19
C LEU A 458 3.01 -2.04 -22.53
N SER A 459 3.66 -2.96 -21.81
CA SER A 459 2.94 -4.00 -21.05
C SER A 459 2.04 -3.43 -19.94
N ALA A 460 2.43 -2.28 -19.35
CA ALA A 460 1.65 -1.58 -18.35
C ALA A 460 0.39 -0.92 -18.94
N ALA A 461 0.45 -0.41 -20.17
CA ALA A 461 -0.73 0.09 -20.89
C ALA A 461 -1.72 -1.05 -21.18
N VAL A 462 -1.22 -2.21 -21.64
CA VAL A 462 -2.05 -3.42 -21.85
C VAL A 462 -2.71 -3.85 -20.54
N ALA A 463 -1.93 -3.97 -19.47
CA ALA A 463 -2.43 -4.36 -18.16
C ALA A 463 -3.52 -3.42 -17.65
N GLY A 464 -3.27 -2.10 -17.74
CA GLY A 464 -4.23 -1.09 -17.31
C GLY A 464 -5.57 -1.21 -18.04
N ARG A 465 -5.58 -1.42 -19.36
CA ARG A 465 -6.82 -1.53 -20.15
C ARG A 465 -7.76 -2.65 -19.69
N ALA A 466 -7.20 -3.75 -19.20
CA ALA A 466 -7.99 -4.86 -18.67
C ALA A 466 -8.54 -4.60 -17.25
N GLY A 467 -8.04 -3.56 -16.57
CA GLY A 467 -8.45 -3.11 -15.24
C GLY A 467 -7.26 -3.03 -14.28
N ILE A 468 -7.41 -2.28 -13.18
CA ILE A 468 -6.42 -2.24 -12.11
C ILE A 468 -6.79 -3.28 -11.06
N ARG A 469 -5.96 -4.32 -10.91
CA ARG A 469 -5.97 -5.16 -9.70
C ARG A 469 -4.99 -4.55 -8.71
N PHE A 470 -5.51 -3.91 -7.67
CA PHE A 470 -4.71 -3.18 -6.70
C PHE A 470 -3.90 -4.07 -5.75
N ASP A 471 -4.22 -5.36 -5.70
CA ASP A 471 -3.53 -6.34 -4.85
C ASP A 471 -2.28 -6.90 -5.53
N ASP A 472 -2.14 -6.67 -6.84
CA ASP A 472 -0.99 -7.05 -7.62
C ASP A 472 0.02 -5.90 -7.57
N GLN A 473 0.98 -6.01 -6.64
CA GLN A 473 2.19 -5.20 -6.67
C GLN A 473 2.71 -5.20 -8.11
N ALA A 474 2.68 -4.04 -8.77
CA ALA A 474 3.42 -3.85 -10.01
C ALA A 474 4.86 -4.32 -9.72
N PRO A 475 5.45 -5.25 -10.51
CA PRO A 475 6.82 -5.66 -10.28
C PRO A 475 7.69 -4.41 -10.24
N VAL A 476 8.31 -4.18 -9.09
CA VAL A 476 9.23 -3.05 -8.90
C VAL A 476 10.41 -3.34 -9.82
N LEU A 477 10.74 -2.40 -10.70
CA LEU A 477 11.96 -2.40 -11.51
C LEU A 477 13.26 -2.34 -10.67
N SER A 478 13.19 -2.56 -9.34
CA SER A 478 14.30 -2.48 -8.39
C SER A 478 15.46 -3.46 -8.67
N THR A 479 15.38 -4.22 -9.75
CA THR A 479 16.37 -5.18 -10.22
C THR A 479 17.09 -4.77 -11.51
N ILE A 480 16.80 -3.59 -12.10
CA ILE A 480 17.51 -3.08 -13.28
C ILE A 480 18.32 -1.85 -12.88
N SER A 481 19.65 -1.95 -12.90
CA SER A 481 20.54 -0.87 -12.48
C SER A 481 20.71 0.19 -13.56
N LYS A 482 21.20 1.38 -13.18
CA LYS A 482 21.48 2.50 -14.10
C LYS A 482 22.51 2.17 -15.18
N GLU A 483 23.43 1.25 -14.90
CA GLU A 483 24.47 0.79 -15.84
C GLU A 483 23.90 -0.14 -16.92
N ASP A 484 22.62 -0.49 -16.81
CA ASP A 484 21.94 -1.53 -17.60
C ASP A 484 20.80 -0.99 -18.48
N LEU A 485 20.57 0.33 -18.45
CA LEU A 485 19.77 1.13 -19.39
C LEU A 485 20.67 1.73 -20.45
#